data_AF-A0A6L7QHR1-F1
#
_entry.id   AF-A0A6L7QHR1-F1
#
_cell.length_a   1.000
_cell.length_b   1.000
_cell.length_c   1.000
_cell.angle_alpha   90.00
_cell.angle_beta   90.00
_cell.angle_gamma   90.00
#
_symmetry.space_group_name_H-M   'P 1'
#
loop_
_entity.id
_entity.type
_entity.pdbx_description
1 polymer ?
#
loop_
_entity_poly.entity_id
_entity_poly.type
_entity_poly.pdbx_seq_one_letter_code
_entity_poly.pdbx_strand_id
1 'polypeptide(L)'
;MTKELAKTYDPAAIEKKWYDFWEENGHFNAEINPDKPPYSIVIPPPNVTGELHMGHAIQHAIHDLVVRWKRMQGFETLCLPGMDHAGIATQMKVEQELLEVEGKNRYDLGRDAMLDRIWQWKEKYGDAIYRQLRQLGASYDWRWERFTLDEEYIEAVLQAFEHFAEKGWIYRGTRMINWCPQCRTVISDLETEEREVAGHLWHIRYPAQEGTLQVTVATTRPETMLGDTAVAVHPNDDRWREAIGLQVKLPLMDRTIPIVADEYADPELGSGAVKVTPAHDPNDYELGLRHDLAQIQVIGFDGVMTEAAGRFAGLDRYEAREAVVAALKAEGLLEKIEDHQHAVPHHDKCGTVVEPLPMEQWFMNMKEIAAKVRPVLVQQDIQYAPDRFRHYAIEWLDQIRDWALSRQIWWGHRIPAWYCTHCSADGLSVMGDLDREQALSEGNFRVSVAAGAKPVVSVAKPEACAECGGQDWVQDPDVLDTWFSSALWPFATLGWPQRRDALEYFYPTDLMITARDILYLWVLRMAMTSLEFVEQIPFKTVLVHPTILTQDGRRMSKSLGTGLNPLDLVARYGADATRYCLLAQAGA
;
A
#
# COMPACT_ATOMS: atom_id res chain seq x y z
N MET A 1 -57.54 17.32 16.34
CA MET A 1 -57.09 16.41 17.42
C MET A 1 -55.74 16.89 17.90
N THR A 2 -55.65 17.31 19.16
CA THR A 2 -54.38 17.66 19.81
C THR A 2 -53.55 16.38 19.95
N LYS A 3 -52.46 16.24 19.19
CA LYS A 3 -51.47 15.19 19.43
C LYS A 3 -50.78 15.53 20.75
N GLU A 4 -51.11 14.84 21.83
CA GLU A 4 -50.30 14.87 23.04
C GLU A 4 -48.90 14.33 22.70
N LEU A 5 -47.87 15.13 22.96
CA LEU A 5 -46.48 14.71 22.79
C LEU A 5 -46.11 13.70 23.87
N ALA A 6 -45.38 12.66 23.50
CA ALA A 6 -44.85 11.70 24.47
C ALA A 6 -43.94 12.41 25.48
N LYS A 7 -43.96 11.94 26.74
CA LYS A 7 -43.13 12.51 27.82
C LYS A 7 -41.63 12.20 27.65
N THR A 8 -41.29 11.21 26.83
CA THR A 8 -39.93 10.74 26.61
C THR A 8 -39.66 10.73 25.11
N TYR A 9 -38.52 11.26 24.69
CA TYR A 9 -38.05 11.18 23.31
C TYR A 9 -37.53 9.77 23.03
N ASP A 10 -38.07 9.13 21.99
CA ASP A 10 -37.62 7.84 21.49
C ASP A 10 -37.03 8.02 20.08
N PRO A 11 -35.69 8.05 19.93
CA PRO A 11 -35.06 8.24 18.63
C PRO A 11 -35.39 7.10 17.65
N ALA A 12 -35.49 5.85 18.13
CA ALA A 12 -35.73 4.70 17.27
C ALA A 12 -37.09 4.77 16.55
N ALA A 13 -38.10 5.38 17.18
CA ALA A 13 -39.42 5.60 16.59
C ALA A 13 -39.46 6.74 15.56
N ILE A 14 -38.42 7.58 15.47
CA ILE A 14 -38.43 8.84 14.73
C ILE A 14 -37.38 8.86 13.61
N GLU A 15 -36.14 8.50 13.91
CA GLU A 15 -34.99 8.67 13.01
C GLU A 15 -35.16 7.89 11.70
N LYS A 16 -35.51 6.60 11.78
CA LYS A 16 -35.72 5.77 10.58
C LYS A 16 -36.83 6.33 9.68
N LYS A 17 -37.96 6.72 10.29
CA LYS A 17 -39.10 7.26 9.55
C LYS A 17 -38.73 8.50 8.74
N TRP A 18 -37.98 9.43 9.33
CA TRP A 18 -37.58 10.64 8.64
C TRP A 18 -36.52 10.38 7.59
N TYR A 19 -35.57 9.47 7.86
CA TYR A 19 -34.58 9.10 6.87
C TYR A 19 -35.23 8.50 5.61
N ASP A 20 -36.11 7.50 5.79
CA ASP A 20 -36.87 6.88 4.70
C ASP A 20 -37.63 7.95 3.91
N PHE A 21 -38.35 8.85 4.61
CA PHE A 21 -39.07 9.96 3.97
C PHE A 21 -38.14 10.86 3.13
N TRP A 22 -36.97 11.21 3.65
CA TRP A 22 -36.04 12.08 2.93
C TRP A 22 -35.47 11.43 1.68
N GLU A 23 -35.07 10.17 1.79
CA GLU A 23 -34.50 9.40 0.69
C GLU A 23 -35.56 9.12 -0.39
N GLU A 24 -36.73 8.63 -0.02
CA GLU A 24 -37.83 8.29 -0.96
C GLU A 24 -38.34 9.51 -1.74
N ASN A 25 -38.30 10.70 -1.16
CA ASN A 25 -38.73 11.93 -1.81
C ASN A 25 -37.57 12.70 -2.49
N GLY A 26 -36.38 12.09 -2.57
CA GLY A 26 -35.25 12.67 -3.29
C GLY A 26 -34.69 13.95 -2.67
N HIS A 27 -34.83 14.14 -1.35
CA HIS A 27 -34.33 15.36 -0.67
C HIS A 27 -32.81 15.47 -0.63
N PHE A 28 -32.10 14.39 -0.97
CA PHE A 28 -30.64 14.35 -1.06
C PHE A 28 -30.12 14.49 -2.48
N ASN A 29 -31.02 14.45 -3.47
CA ASN A 29 -30.68 14.38 -4.88
C ASN A 29 -29.82 15.58 -5.30
N ALA A 30 -28.67 15.29 -5.88
CA ALA A 30 -27.83 16.24 -6.57
C ALA A 30 -28.15 16.20 -8.07
N GLU A 31 -28.33 17.37 -8.67
CA GLU A 31 -28.57 17.54 -10.11
C GLU A 31 -27.60 18.57 -10.66
N ILE A 32 -27.28 18.49 -11.95
CA ILE A 32 -26.53 19.56 -12.61
C ILE A 32 -27.47 20.73 -12.78
N ASN A 33 -27.24 21.80 -12.02
CA ASN A 33 -28.14 22.95 -11.96
C ASN A 33 -27.38 24.27 -12.22
N PRO A 34 -27.38 24.78 -13.46
CA PRO A 34 -26.69 26.02 -13.80
C PRO A 34 -27.13 27.26 -13.00
N ASP A 35 -28.33 27.23 -12.41
CA ASP A 35 -28.88 28.36 -11.63
C ASP A 35 -28.42 28.35 -10.17
N LYS A 36 -27.73 27.29 -9.71
CA LYS A 36 -27.21 27.17 -8.35
C LYS A 36 -25.69 26.99 -8.36
N PRO A 37 -24.98 27.59 -7.39
CA PRO A 37 -23.57 27.29 -7.21
C PRO A 37 -23.40 25.85 -6.72
N PRO A 38 -22.50 25.06 -7.32
CA PRO A 38 -22.20 23.71 -6.85
C PRO A 38 -21.46 23.76 -5.50
N TYR A 39 -21.70 22.75 -4.66
CA TYR A 39 -20.87 22.46 -3.50
C TYR A 39 -20.65 20.95 -3.42
N SER A 40 -19.45 20.48 -3.74
CA SER A 40 -19.17 19.05 -3.84
C SER A 40 -18.10 18.57 -2.85
N ILE A 41 -18.29 17.35 -2.38
CA ILE A 41 -17.37 16.60 -1.51
C ILE A 41 -17.28 15.20 -2.09
N VAL A 42 -16.07 14.67 -2.23
CA VAL A 42 -15.87 13.22 -2.41
C VAL A 42 -15.49 12.62 -1.07
N ILE A 43 -16.21 11.57 -0.64
CA ILE A 43 -15.87 10.91 0.61
C ILE A 43 -14.59 10.06 0.42
N PRO A 44 -13.77 9.87 1.45
CA PRO A 44 -12.83 8.75 1.53
C PRO A 44 -13.64 7.46 1.43
N PRO A 45 -13.53 6.71 0.31
CA PRO A 45 -14.36 5.54 0.10
C PRO A 45 -13.96 4.47 1.14
N PRO A 46 -14.87 4.03 2.03
CA PRO A 46 -14.57 2.98 2.99
C PRO A 46 -14.18 1.67 2.28
N ASN A 47 -13.17 1.00 2.84
CA ASN A 47 -12.71 -0.31 2.39
C ASN A 47 -13.79 -1.37 2.62
N VAL A 48 -14.00 -2.28 1.66
CA VAL A 48 -14.96 -3.39 1.79
C VAL A 48 -14.44 -4.55 2.66
N THR A 49 -13.99 -4.21 3.87
CA THR A 49 -13.34 -5.12 4.84
C THR A 49 -14.21 -5.32 6.10
N GLY A 50 -15.50 -5.00 6.03
CA GLY A 50 -16.49 -5.15 7.10
C GLY A 50 -17.05 -3.83 7.63
N GLU A 51 -17.69 -3.87 8.79
CA GLU A 51 -18.47 -2.74 9.37
C GLU A 51 -17.67 -1.46 9.67
N LEU A 52 -18.31 -0.31 9.66
CA LEU A 52 -17.72 0.96 10.09
C LEU A 52 -17.40 0.99 11.59
N HIS A 53 -16.50 1.89 11.98
CA HIS A 53 -16.14 2.18 13.37
C HIS A 53 -16.28 3.67 13.69
N MET A 54 -16.16 4.07 14.96
CA MET A 54 -16.33 5.48 15.38
C MET A 54 -15.48 6.51 14.62
N GLY A 55 -14.26 6.15 14.19
CA GLY A 55 -13.45 7.00 13.29
C GLY A 55 -14.13 7.34 11.96
N HIS A 56 -14.88 6.40 11.37
CA HIS A 56 -15.71 6.68 10.20
C HIS A 56 -16.92 7.55 10.59
N ALA A 57 -17.53 7.29 11.75
CA ALA A 57 -18.70 8.03 12.19
C ALA A 57 -18.44 9.53 12.38
N ILE A 58 -17.29 9.93 12.95
CA ILE A 58 -16.92 11.36 13.04
C ILE A 58 -16.74 11.96 11.64
N GLN A 59 -16.04 11.28 10.74
CA GLN A 59 -15.81 11.75 9.38
C GLN A 59 -17.13 12.00 8.64
N HIS A 60 -18.03 11.02 8.65
CA HIS A 60 -19.32 11.14 7.98
C HIS A 60 -20.29 12.10 8.67
N ALA A 61 -20.20 12.27 10.00
CA ALA A 61 -20.96 13.29 10.72
C ALA A 61 -20.55 14.71 10.28
N ILE A 62 -19.24 14.95 10.06
CA ILE A 62 -18.75 16.25 9.56
C ILE A 62 -19.16 16.45 8.10
N HIS A 63 -18.99 15.44 7.23
CA HIS A 63 -19.46 15.52 5.84
C HIS A 63 -20.93 15.94 5.77
N ASP A 64 -21.80 15.22 6.50
CA ASP A 64 -23.23 15.46 6.46
C ASP A 64 -23.62 16.81 7.07
N LEU A 65 -22.95 17.24 8.14
CA LEU A 65 -23.14 18.58 8.72
C LEU A 65 -22.90 19.67 7.67
N VAL A 66 -21.74 19.62 6.99
CA VAL A 66 -21.35 20.64 6.00
C VAL A 66 -22.30 20.62 4.80
N VAL A 67 -22.63 19.44 4.29
CA VAL A 67 -23.52 19.27 3.14
C VAL A 67 -24.91 19.81 3.44
N ARG A 68 -25.50 19.47 4.60
CA ARG A 68 -26.81 20.01 5.00
C ARG A 68 -26.77 21.52 5.15
N TRP A 69 -25.73 22.05 5.80
CA TRP A 69 -25.54 23.49 5.96
C TRP A 69 -25.46 24.22 4.61
N LYS A 70 -24.70 23.68 3.66
CA LYS A 70 -24.56 24.25 2.31
C LYS A 70 -25.84 24.15 1.49
N ARG A 71 -26.55 23.02 1.58
CA ARG A 71 -27.86 22.85 0.93
C ARG A 71 -28.86 23.90 1.44
N MET A 72 -28.86 24.16 2.76
CA MET A 72 -29.69 25.22 3.38
C MET A 72 -29.30 26.65 2.95
N GLN A 73 -28.08 26.85 2.45
CA GLN A 73 -27.60 28.12 1.90
C GLN A 73 -27.92 28.29 0.40
N GLY A 74 -28.59 27.32 -0.23
CA GLY A 74 -28.99 27.38 -1.64
C GLY A 74 -27.97 26.81 -2.63
N PHE A 75 -26.92 26.15 -2.16
CA PHE A 75 -25.99 25.43 -3.02
C PHE A 75 -26.62 24.14 -3.56
N GLU A 76 -26.18 23.72 -4.74
CA GLU A 76 -26.43 22.39 -5.25
C GLU A 76 -25.36 21.43 -4.71
N THR A 77 -25.75 20.52 -3.82
CA THR A 77 -24.80 19.79 -3.00
C THR A 77 -24.62 18.35 -3.45
N LEU A 78 -23.39 17.97 -3.80
CA LEU A 78 -23.03 16.56 -4.05
C LEU A 78 -22.05 16.08 -2.98
N CYS A 79 -22.47 15.15 -2.13
CA CYS A 79 -21.53 14.36 -1.34
C CYS A 79 -21.47 12.97 -1.94
N LEU A 80 -20.46 12.75 -2.80
CA LEU A 80 -20.35 11.56 -3.64
C LEU A 80 -20.03 10.35 -2.77
N PRO A 81 -20.95 9.36 -2.65
CA PRO A 81 -20.68 8.14 -1.92
C PRO A 81 -19.90 7.16 -2.78
N GLY A 82 -19.19 6.24 -2.13
CA GLY A 82 -18.58 5.12 -2.82
C GLY A 82 -17.78 4.22 -1.92
N MET A 83 -17.16 3.21 -2.51
CA MET A 83 -16.39 2.17 -1.82
C MET A 83 -15.07 1.89 -2.52
N ASP A 84 -14.09 1.49 -1.73
CA ASP A 84 -12.79 1.05 -2.22
C ASP A 84 -12.69 -0.47 -2.14
N HIS A 85 -12.34 -1.08 -3.26
CA HIS A 85 -12.02 -2.50 -3.35
C HIS A 85 -10.92 -2.94 -2.38
N ALA A 86 -10.06 -2.02 -1.93
CA ALA A 86 -9.04 -2.20 -0.90
C ALA A 86 -8.02 -3.32 -1.16
N GLY A 87 -7.91 -3.78 -2.42
CA GLY A 87 -6.92 -4.74 -2.92
C GLY A 87 -6.56 -5.83 -1.91
N ILE A 88 -5.34 -5.74 -1.39
CA ILE A 88 -4.76 -6.71 -0.44
C ILE A 88 -5.60 -6.88 0.82
N ALA A 89 -6.20 -5.80 1.36
CA ALA A 89 -6.93 -5.86 2.62
C ALA A 89 -8.22 -6.70 2.48
N THR A 90 -8.93 -6.56 1.36
CA THR A 90 -10.11 -7.38 1.05
C THR A 90 -9.70 -8.81 0.74
N GLN A 91 -8.70 -9.01 -0.12
CA GLN A 91 -8.25 -10.36 -0.47
C GLN A 91 -7.77 -11.14 0.76
N MET A 92 -6.99 -10.53 1.66
CA MET A 92 -6.56 -11.17 2.90
C MET A 92 -7.72 -11.60 3.79
N LYS A 93 -8.80 -10.81 3.87
CA LYS A 93 -9.98 -11.18 4.67
C LYS A 93 -10.72 -12.36 4.08
N VAL A 94 -10.83 -12.41 2.75
CA VAL A 94 -11.46 -13.54 2.05
C VAL A 94 -10.58 -14.79 2.14
N GLU A 95 -9.26 -14.67 1.98
CA GLU A 95 -8.32 -15.79 2.17
C GLU A 95 -8.34 -16.32 3.61
N GLN A 96 -8.44 -15.43 4.60
CA GLN A 96 -8.59 -15.81 6.00
C GLN A 96 -9.89 -16.60 6.23
N GLU A 97 -11.05 -16.11 5.75
CA GLU A 97 -12.32 -16.84 5.86
C GLU A 97 -12.26 -18.18 5.11
N LEU A 98 -11.65 -18.22 3.93
CA LEU A 98 -11.47 -19.45 3.14
C LEU A 98 -10.66 -20.50 3.89
N LEU A 99 -9.57 -20.09 4.54
CA LEU A 99 -8.73 -20.98 5.33
C LEU A 99 -9.46 -21.46 6.59
N GLU A 100 -10.14 -20.57 7.31
CA GLU A 100 -10.86 -20.89 8.56
C GLU A 100 -12.07 -21.81 8.32
N VAL A 101 -12.82 -21.60 7.24
CA VAL A 101 -14.07 -22.32 6.95
C VAL A 101 -13.83 -23.58 6.11
N GLU A 102 -12.98 -23.50 5.09
CA GLU A 102 -12.78 -24.60 4.13
C GLU A 102 -11.41 -25.30 4.25
N GLY A 103 -10.46 -24.74 5.01
CA GLY A 103 -9.10 -25.28 5.10
C GLY A 103 -8.31 -25.17 3.79
N LYS A 104 -8.75 -24.30 2.87
CA LYS A 104 -8.15 -24.10 1.55
C LYS A 104 -7.43 -22.76 1.46
N ASN A 105 -6.48 -22.68 0.53
CA ASN A 105 -5.85 -21.43 0.12
C ASN A 105 -6.32 -21.01 -1.29
N ARG A 106 -5.91 -19.82 -1.74
CA ARG A 106 -6.31 -19.28 -3.04
C ARG A 106 -5.91 -20.16 -4.23
N TYR A 107 -4.77 -20.86 -4.15
CA TYR A 107 -4.25 -21.72 -5.21
C TYR A 107 -5.07 -23.01 -5.33
N ASP A 108 -5.62 -23.53 -4.23
CA ASP A 108 -6.53 -24.68 -4.27
C ASP A 108 -7.85 -24.35 -4.98
N LEU A 109 -8.25 -23.07 -4.97
CA LEU A 109 -9.49 -22.59 -5.55
C LEU A 109 -9.34 -22.15 -7.02
N GLY A 110 -8.16 -21.63 -7.39
CA GLY A 110 -7.91 -21.01 -8.69
C GLY A 110 -8.38 -19.55 -8.75
N ARG A 111 -7.86 -18.80 -9.73
CA ARG A 111 -8.05 -17.34 -9.82
C ARG A 111 -9.51 -16.92 -9.96
N ASP A 112 -10.23 -17.48 -10.94
CA ASP A 112 -11.59 -17.06 -11.25
C ASP A 112 -12.55 -17.31 -10.08
N ALA A 113 -12.52 -18.51 -9.51
CA ALA A 113 -13.35 -18.85 -8.36
C ALA A 113 -12.98 -18.04 -7.10
N MET A 114 -11.72 -17.65 -6.93
CA MET A 114 -11.31 -16.73 -5.89
C MET A 114 -11.87 -15.32 -6.12
N LEU A 115 -11.83 -14.80 -7.34
CA LEU A 115 -12.41 -13.50 -7.69
C LEU A 115 -13.93 -13.48 -7.45
N ASP A 116 -14.64 -14.55 -7.83
CA ASP A 116 -16.07 -14.71 -7.57
C ASP A 116 -16.38 -14.66 -6.06
N ARG A 117 -15.55 -15.31 -5.24
CA ARG A 117 -15.70 -15.27 -3.78
C ARG A 117 -15.49 -13.86 -3.22
N ILE A 118 -14.53 -13.12 -3.76
CA ILE A 118 -14.27 -11.74 -3.32
C ILE A 118 -15.41 -10.81 -3.74
N TRP A 119 -16.03 -11.01 -4.90
CA TRP A 119 -17.25 -10.29 -5.30
C TRP A 119 -18.42 -10.57 -4.35
N GLN A 120 -18.65 -11.82 -3.97
CA GLN A 120 -19.68 -12.19 -2.98
C GLN A 120 -19.42 -11.53 -1.61
N TRP A 121 -18.15 -11.45 -1.20
CA TRP A 121 -17.75 -10.70 -0.01
C TRP A 121 -18.10 -9.21 -0.16
N LYS A 122 -17.80 -8.61 -1.33
CA LYS A 122 -18.13 -7.20 -1.61
C LYS A 122 -19.62 -6.92 -1.49
N GLU A 123 -20.46 -7.77 -2.05
CA GLU A 123 -21.92 -7.64 -1.97
C GLU A 123 -22.41 -7.70 -0.51
N LYS A 124 -21.95 -8.71 0.24
CA LYS A 124 -22.35 -8.92 1.65
C LYS A 124 -21.99 -7.73 2.56
N TYR A 125 -20.76 -7.22 2.46
CA TYR A 125 -20.27 -6.17 3.36
C TYR A 125 -20.49 -4.75 2.83
N GLY A 126 -20.59 -4.57 1.51
CA GLY A 126 -20.90 -3.28 0.90
C GLY A 126 -22.26 -2.75 1.35
N ASP A 127 -23.30 -3.57 1.25
CA ASP A 127 -24.65 -3.21 1.70
C ASP A 127 -24.70 -2.83 3.19
N ALA A 128 -23.83 -3.45 4.01
CA ALA A 128 -23.74 -3.14 5.44
C ALA A 128 -23.19 -1.74 5.69
N ILE A 129 -22.13 -1.33 4.99
CA ILE A 129 -21.52 0.01 5.13
C ILE A 129 -22.55 1.09 4.77
N TYR A 130 -23.24 0.95 3.64
CA TYR A 130 -24.25 1.92 3.23
C TYR A 130 -25.43 1.96 4.19
N ARG A 131 -25.85 0.82 4.73
CA ARG A 131 -26.88 0.76 5.78
C ARG A 131 -26.43 1.52 7.04
N GLN A 132 -25.17 1.36 7.45
CA GLN A 132 -24.62 2.09 8.61
C GLN A 132 -24.62 3.60 8.38
N LEU A 133 -24.22 4.06 7.18
CA LEU A 133 -24.25 5.49 6.85
C LEU A 133 -25.67 6.07 6.82
N ARG A 134 -26.64 5.33 6.29
CA ARG A 134 -28.07 5.71 6.33
C ARG A 134 -28.58 5.81 7.76
N GLN A 135 -28.25 4.85 8.61
CA GLN A 135 -28.63 4.86 10.03
C GLN A 135 -27.93 5.96 10.83
N LEU A 136 -26.75 6.40 10.41
CA LEU A 136 -26.11 7.62 10.91
C LEU A 136 -26.76 8.90 10.34
N GLY A 137 -27.73 8.80 9.43
CA GLY A 137 -28.42 9.96 8.87
C GLY A 137 -27.63 10.72 7.82
N ALA A 138 -26.68 10.07 7.13
CA ALA A 138 -25.95 10.70 6.02
C ALA A 138 -26.88 11.06 4.85
N SER A 139 -26.92 12.34 4.46
CA SER A 139 -27.74 12.89 3.37
C SER A 139 -27.00 12.89 2.03
N TYR A 140 -26.45 11.73 1.68
CA TYR A 140 -25.75 11.52 0.42
C TYR A 140 -26.74 11.16 -0.68
N ASP A 141 -26.39 11.50 -1.93
CA ASP A 141 -27.14 11.03 -3.09
C ASP A 141 -26.62 9.67 -3.52
N TRP A 142 -27.32 8.62 -3.07
CA TRP A 142 -26.93 7.24 -3.34
C TRP A 142 -26.99 6.85 -4.82
N ARG A 143 -27.63 7.66 -5.69
CA ARG A 143 -27.63 7.44 -7.15
C ARG A 143 -26.26 7.70 -7.77
N TRP A 144 -25.39 8.43 -7.09
CA TRP A 144 -24.02 8.72 -7.49
C TRP A 144 -23.01 7.75 -6.89
N GLU A 145 -23.45 6.64 -6.29
CA GLU A 145 -22.53 5.67 -5.71
C GLU A 145 -21.52 5.16 -6.73
N ARG A 146 -20.27 5.08 -6.31
CA ARG A 146 -19.17 4.55 -7.11
C ARG A 146 -18.44 3.45 -6.37
N PHE A 147 -17.89 2.51 -7.12
CA PHE A 147 -16.96 1.52 -6.63
C PHE A 147 -15.70 1.58 -7.49
N THR A 148 -14.53 1.44 -6.87
CA THR A 148 -13.25 1.53 -7.60
C THR A 148 -13.10 0.47 -8.68
N LEU A 149 -13.88 -0.63 -8.68
CA LEU A 149 -13.89 -1.64 -9.75
C LEU A 149 -15.17 -1.60 -10.61
N ASP A 150 -15.89 -0.48 -10.65
CA ASP A 150 -16.94 -0.28 -11.65
C ASP A 150 -16.32 -0.14 -13.04
N GLU A 151 -17.05 -0.57 -14.09
CA GLU A 151 -16.56 -0.63 -15.47
C GLU A 151 -15.95 0.69 -15.96
N GLU A 152 -16.67 1.81 -15.78
CA GLU A 152 -16.18 3.15 -16.16
C GLU A 152 -14.93 3.56 -15.36
N TYR A 153 -14.84 3.15 -14.08
CA TYR A 153 -13.72 3.49 -13.22
C TYR A 153 -12.47 2.66 -13.57
N ILE A 154 -12.66 1.39 -13.94
CA ILE A 154 -11.58 0.54 -14.45
C ILE A 154 -10.99 1.17 -15.70
N GLU A 155 -11.83 1.59 -16.66
CA GLU A 155 -11.36 2.24 -17.88
C GLU A 155 -10.50 3.48 -17.56
N ALA A 156 -10.96 4.34 -16.65
CA ALA A 156 -10.20 5.50 -16.18
C ALA A 156 -8.82 5.11 -15.63
N VAL A 157 -8.77 4.08 -14.77
CA VAL A 157 -7.52 3.60 -14.16
C VAL A 157 -6.55 3.07 -15.22
N LEU A 158 -7.03 2.26 -16.17
CA LEU A 158 -6.17 1.68 -17.20
C LEU A 158 -5.66 2.76 -18.16
N GLN A 159 -6.48 3.74 -18.54
CA GLN A 159 -6.06 4.88 -19.36
C GLN A 159 -5.02 5.75 -18.63
N ALA A 160 -5.17 5.96 -17.32
CA ALA A 160 -4.18 6.70 -16.54
C ALA A 160 -2.82 5.98 -16.54
N PHE A 161 -2.82 4.65 -16.40
CA PHE A 161 -1.61 3.85 -16.49
C PHE A 161 -0.94 3.96 -17.86
N GLU A 162 -1.70 3.79 -18.95
CA GLU A 162 -1.20 3.92 -20.31
C GLU A 162 -0.59 5.31 -20.55
N HIS A 163 -1.27 6.39 -20.16
CA HIS A 163 -0.76 7.77 -20.24
C HIS A 163 0.59 7.94 -19.52
N PHE A 164 0.71 7.46 -18.29
CA PHE A 164 1.96 7.57 -17.55
C PHE A 164 3.08 6.71 -18.15
N ALA A 165 2.76 5.57 -18.76
CA ALA A 165 3.72 4.74 -19.48
C ALA A 165 4.19 5.42 -20.78
N GLU A 166 3.29 6.04 -21.54
CA GLU A 166 3.62 6.81 -22.76
C GLU A 166 4.55 7.99 -22.48
N LYS A 167 4.41 8.63 -21.30
CA LYS A 167 5.32 9.68 -20.84
C LYS A 167 6.68 9.15 -20.36
N GLY A 168 6.87 7.84 -20.30
CA GLY A 168 8.07 7.20 -19.74
C GLY A 168 8.21 7.34 -18.23
N TRP A 169 7.14 7.71 -17.52
CA TRP A 169 7.15 7.83 -16.06
C TRP A 169 6.97 6.47 -15.39
N ILE A 170 6.21 5.57 -16.02
CA ILE A 170 6.10 4.19 -15.58
C ILE A 170 7.18 3.34 -16.27
N TYR A 171 7.90 2.57 -15.48
CA TYR A 171 8.95 1.68 -15.95
C TYR A 171 8.97 0.40 -15.13
N ARG A 172 9.63 -0.63 -15.65
CA ARG A 172 9.89 -1.88 -14.91
C ARG A 172 11.36 -1.91 -14.50
N GLY A 173 11.63 -2.22 -13.25
CA GLY A 173 12.99 -2.24 -12.71
C GLY A 173 13.10 -3.11 -11.47
N THR A 174 14.32 -3.51 -11.12
CA THR A 174 14.59 -4.23 -9.88
C THR A 174 14.87 -3.22 -8.77
N ARG A 175 14.17 -3.34 -7.66
CA ARG A 175 14.46 -2.60 -6.42
C ARG A 175 14.31 -3.53 -5.23
N MET A 176 14.90 -3.11 -4.10
CA MET A 176 14.55 -3.69 -2.82
C MET A 176 13.09 -3.40 -2.51
N ILE A 177 12.32 -4.46 -2.24
CA ILE A 177 10.92 -4.36 -1.84
C ILE A 177 10.72 -4.98 -0.47
N ASN A 178 9.71 -4.50 0.23
CA ASN A 178 9.23 -5.11 1.47
C ASN A 178 8.34 -6.29 1.09
N TRP A 179 8.83 -7.51 1.24
CA TRP A 179 8.08 -8.72 0.91
C TRP A 179 7.43 -9.34 2.15
N CYS A 180 6.17 -9.75 2.04
CA CYS A 180 5.54 -10.58 3.06
C CYS A 180 5.59 -12.06 2.63
N PRO A 181 6.40 -12.94 3.25
CA PRO A 181 6.50 -14.35 2.87
C PRO A 181 5.19 -15.13 3.10
N GLN A 182 4.38 -14.72 4.08
CA GLN A 182 3.07 -15.32 4.32
C GLN A 182 2.03 -14.93 3.26
N CYS A 183 1.81 -13.63 3.01
CA CYS A 183 0.83 -13.14 2.03
C CYS A 183 1.31 -13.27 0.57
N ARG A 184 2.61 -13.54 0.37
CA ARG A 184 3.29 -13.66 -0.91
C ARG A 184 3.05 -12.46 -1.83
N THR A 185 3.29 -11.26 -1.30
CA THR A 185 3.11 -10.02 -2.05
C THR A 185 4.00 -8.91 -1.51
N VAL A 186 4.30 -7.93 -2.37
CA VAL A 186 4.98 -6.69 -2.03
C VAL A 186 4.07 -5.81 -1.16
N ILE A 187 4.66 -5.23 -0.12
CA ILE A 187 4.05 -4.32 0.83
C ILE A 187 4.72 -2.95 0.67
N SER A 188 3.97 -1.86 0.74
CA SER A 188 4.59 -0.52 0.72
C SER A 188 5.22 -0.17 2.07
N ASP A 189 6.18 0.75 2.12
CA ASP A 189 6.74 1.27 3.39
C ASP A 189 5.65 1.73 4.36
N LEU A 190 4.57 2.29 3.83
CA LEU A 190 3.43 2.83 4.58
C LEU A 190 2.46 1.73 5.09
N GLU A 191 2.66 0.48 4.69
CA GLU A 191 1.92 -0.71 5.16
C GLU A 191 2.79 -1.60 6.07
N THR A 192 3.92 -1.06 6.55
CA THR A 192 4.76 -1.70 7.56
C THR A 192 4.58 -1.03 8.92
N GLU A 193 4.67 -1.83 9.97
CA GLU A 193 4.72 -1.35 11.35
C GLU A 193 6.00 -1.82 12.04
N GLU A 194 6.70 -0.90 12.68
CA GLU A 194 7.87 -1.22 13.47
C GLU A 194 7.44 -1.73 14.84
N ARG A 195 7.93 -2.92 15.22
CA ARG A 195 7.75 -3.49 16.55
C ARG A 195 9.10 -3.66 17.20
N GLU A 196 9.25 -3.23 18.45
CA GLU A 196 10.45 -3.56 19.24
C GLU A 196 10.46 -5.05 19.58
N VAL A 197 11.54 -5.74 19.22
CA VAL A 197 11.73 -7.16 19.48
C VAL A 197 13.04 -7.35 20.25
N ALA A 198 12.99 -8.22 21.27
CA ALA A 198 14.19 -8.70 21.92
C ALA A 198 14.90 -9.69 21.00
N GLY A 199 16.12 -9.35 20.59
CA GLY A 199 16.97 -10.20 19.75
C GLY A 199 18.41 -10.17 20.24
N HIS A 200 19.32 -10.52 19.34
CA HIS A 200 20.75 -10.50 19.61
C HIS A 200 21.52 -9.77 18.52
N LEU A 201 22.70 -9.28 18.88
CA LEU A 201 23.72 -8.81 17.97
C LEU A 201 24.88 -9.82 17.99
N TRP A 202 25.12 -10.47 16.85
CA TRP A 202 26.16 -11.48 16.70
C TRP A 202 27.42 -10.84 16.10
N HIS A 203 28.56 -11.05 16.76
CA HIS A 203 29.87 -10.62 16.29
C HIS A 203 30.59 -11.78 15.61
N ILE A 204 30.74 -11.69 14.30
CA ILE A 204 31.21 -12.78 13.44
C ILE A 204 32.55 -12.39 12.83
N ARG A 205 33.54 -13.28 12.92
CA ARG A 205 34.89 -13.05 12.38
C ARG A 205 35.02 -13.54 10.96
N TYR A 206 35.47 -12.64 10.08
CA TYR A 206 35.74 -12.87 8.67
C TYR A 206 37.27 -12.97 8.53
N PRO A 207 37.81 -14.17 8.32
CA PRO A 207 39.25 -14.36 8.19
C PRO A 207 39.74 -13.80 6.85
N ALA A 208 40.94 -13.22 6.81
CA ALA A 208 41.55 -12.82 5.55
C ALA A 208 41.79 -14.01 4.61
N GLN A 209 41.75 -13.73 3.32
CA GLN A 209 42.19 -14.68 2.30
C GLN A 209 43.71 -14.90 2.37
N GLU A 210 44.48 -13.84 2.59
CA GLU A 210 45.94 -13.87 2.74
C GLU A 210 46.38 -12.90 3.86
N GLY A 211 47.38 -13.30 4.65
CA GLY A 211 47.90 -12.49 5.76
C GLY A 211 47.20 -12.75 7.10
N THR A 212 47.30 -11.78 8.02
CA THR A 212 46.77 -11.88 9.40
C THR A 212 45.56 -10.99 9.66
N LEU A 213 45.04 -10.32 8.63
CA LEU A 213 43.88 -9.45 8.79
C LEU A 213 42.66 -10.30 9.18
N GLN A 214 41.90 -9.82 10.17
CA GLN A 214 40.65 -10.43 10.59
C GLN A 214 39.68 -9.30 10.85
N VAL A 215 38.53 -9.32 10.18
CA VAL A 215 37.49 -8.31 10.36
C VAL A 215 36.35 -8.95 11.13
N THR A 216 35.94 -8.34 12.24
CA THR A 216 34.71 -8.73 12.93
C THR A 216 33.59 -7.86 12.38
N VAL A 217 32.46 -8.45 12.01
CA VAL A 217 31.23 -7.72 11.68
C VAL A 217 30.18 -7.99 12.74
N ALA A 218 29.34 -7.00 13.02
CA ALA A 218 28.18 -7.15 13.89
C ALA A 218 26.90 -7.22 13.07
N THR A 219 26.01 -8.18 13.36
CA THR A 219 24.73 -8.29 12.65
C THR A 219 23.62 -8.87 13.53
N THR A 220 22.38 -8.45 13.29
CA THR A 220 21.15 -9.03 13.87
C THR A 220 20.58 -10.18 13.03
N ARG A 221 21.15 -10.46 11.85
CA ARG A 221 20.64 -11.44 10.88
C ARG A 221 21.76 -12.34 10.33
N PRO A 222 22.33 -13.26 11.14
CA PRO A 222 23.45 -14.09 10.69
C PRO A 222 23.06 -15.02 9.53
N GLU A 223 21.81 -15.42 9.36
CA GLU A 223 21.38 -16.20 8.19
C GLU A 223 21.62 -15.46 6.85
N THR A 224 21.52 -14.12 6.85
CA THR A 224 21.75 -13.31 5.64
C THR A 224 23.21 -13.23 5.25
N MET A 225 24.14 -13.47 6.19
CA MET A 225 25.57 -13.36 5.91
C MET A 225 26.06 -14.35 4.85
N LEU A 226 25.33 -15.45 4.63
CA LEU A 226 25.60 -16.39 3.54
C LEU A 226 25.51 -15.72 2.15
N GLY A 227 24.79 -14.60 2.04
CA GLY A 227 24.62 -13.81 0.82
C GLY A 227 25.58 -12.64 0.69
N ASP A 228 26.54 -12.47 1.62
CA ASP A 228 27.41 -11.30 1.60
C ASP A 228 28.26 -11.23 0.33
N THR A 229 28.45 -10.00 -0.13
CA THR A 229 29.28 -9.68 -1.30
C THR A 229 30.35 -8.64 -1.01
N ALA A 230 30.34 -8.01 0.17
CA ALA A 230 31.44 -7.19 0.66
C ALA A 230 31.38 -7.05 2.20
N VAL A 231 32.44 -6.49 2.76
CA VAL A 231 32.43 -5.87 4.09
C VAL A 231 32.70 -4.38 3.89
N ALA A 232 31.83 -3.52 4.41
CA ALA A 232 32.02 -2.08 4.33
C ALA A 232 32.65 -1.53 5.61
N VAL A 233 33.61 -0.64 5.45
CA VAL A 233 34.29 0.08 6.53
C VAL A 233 34.29 1.57 6.22
N HIS A 234 34.27 2.39 7.26
CA HIS A 234 34.26 3.83 7.07
C HIS A 234 35.63 4.31 6.54
N PRO A 235 35.70 5.20 5.53
CA PRO A 235 36.96 5.64 4.93
C PRO A 235 37.90 6.35 5.93
N ASN A 236 37.33 6.99 6.96
CA ASN A 236 38.07 7.70 8.01
C ASN A 236 38.33 6.86 9.27
N ASP A 237 37.99 5.57 9.27
CA ASP A 237 38.33 4.70 10.41
C ASP A 237 39.76 4.18 10.28
N ASP A 238 40.66 4.75 11.09
CA ASP A 238 42.09 4.39 11.10
C ASP A 238 42.33 2.89 11.38
N ARG A 239 41.39 2.18 12.03
CA ARG A 239 41.49 0.73 12.27
C ARG A 239 41.45 -0.08 10.98
N TRP A 240 40.71 0.38 9.98
CA TRP A 240 40.38 -0.37 8.77
C TRP A 240 40.93 0.23 7.49
N ARG A 241 41.57 1.41 7.56
CA ARG A 241 42.06 2.13 6.36
C ARG A 241 43.02 1.31 5.51
N GLU A 242 43.89 0.51 6.12
CA GLU A 242 44.82 -0.39 5.41
C GLU A 242 44.15 -1.67 4.88
N ALA A 243 42.93 -1.97 5.33
CA ALA A 243 42.17 -3.14 4.90
C ALA A 243 41.33 -2.90 3.64
N ILE A 244 41.08 -1.62 3.29
CA ILE A 244 40.29 -1.25 2.10
C ILE A 244 40.95 -1.81 0.83
N GLY A 245 40.15 -2.52 0.02
CA GLY A 245 40.60 -3.18 -1.22
C GLY A 245 41.17 -4.59 -1.01
N LEU A 246 41.38 -5.04 0.24
CA LEU A 246 41.74 -6.42 0.54
C LEU A 246 40.51 -7.34 0.47
N GLN A 247 40.78 -8.65 0.48
CA GLN A 247 39.77 -9.70 0.37
C GLN A 247 39.70 -10.51 1.68
N VAL A 248 38.49 -10.81 2.13
CA VAL A 248 38.22 -11.72 3.24
C VAL A 248 37.46 -12.94 2.75
N LYS A 249 37.69 -14.08 3.39
CA LYS A 249 36.89 -15.28 3.15
C LYS A 249 35.55 -15.13 3.88
N LEU A 250 34.47 -15.36 3.15
CA LEU A 250 33.13 -15.38 3.71
C LEU A 250 32.95 -16.64 4.59
N PRO A 251 32.67 -16.52 5.90
CA PRO A 251 32.44 -17.69 6.75
C PRO A 251 31.38 -18.63 6.20
N LEU A 252 31.59 -19.93 6.39
CA LEU A 252 30.69 -21.03 5.97
C LEU A 252 30.43 -21.16 4.46
N MET A 253 30.97 -20.26 3.65
CA MET A 253 30.82 -20.24 2.19
C MET A 253 32.18 -20.38 1.50
N ASP A 254 32.18 -20.91 0.27
CA ASP A 254 33.38 -21.00 -0.55
C ASP A 254 33.52 -19.77 -1.46
N ARG A 255 33.50 -18.57 -0.85
CA ARG A 255 33.63 -17.28 -1.55
C ARG A 255 34.59 -16.36 -0.81
N THR A 256 35.23 -15.48 -1.57
CA THR A 256 36.00 -14.33 -1.07
C THR A 256 35.26 -13.05 -1.45
N ILE A 257 35.26 -12.08 -0.55
CA ILE A 257 34.57 -10.81 -0.72
C ILE A 257 35.49 -9.63 -0.40
N PRO A 258 35.38 -8.52 -1.14
CA PRO A 258 36.20 -7.33 -0.91
C PRO A 258 35.81 -6.58 0.36
N ILE A 259 36.77 -5.85 0.92
CA ILE A 259 36.52 -4.78 1.88
C ILE A 259 36.41 -3.45 1.11
N VAL A 260 35.27 -2.79 1.22
CA VAL A 260 34.98 -1.54 0.51
C VAL A 260 34.90 -0.36 1.49
N ALA A 261 35.25 0.84 1.01
CA ALA A 261 35.14 2.07 1.78
C ALA A 261 33.79 2.74 1.51
N ASP A 262 32.94 2.89 2.53
CA ASP A 262 31.64 3.54 2.39
C ASP A 262 31.28 4.31 3.67
N GLU A 263 30.71 5.51 3.52
CA GLU A 263 30.31 6.36 4.65
C GLU A 263 29.10 5.83 5.42
N TYR A 264 28.37 4.84 4.87
CA TYR A 264 27.29 4.15 5.58
C TYR A 264 27.79 3.36 6.79
N ALA A 265 29.03 2.88 6.78
CA ALA A 265 29.61 2.18 7.92
C ALA A 265 29.88 3.17 9.06
N ASP A 266 29.31 2.93 10.24
CA ASP A 266 29.51 3.78 11.42
C ASP A 266 30.71 3.30 12.25
N PRO A 267 31.80 4.10 12.40
CA PRO A 267 32.94 3.75 13.24
C PRO A 267 32.58 3.52 14.72
N GLU A 268 31.52 4.14 15.24
CA GLU A 268 31.11 4.05 16.64
C GLU A 268 30.24 2.82 16.93
N LEU A 269 29.66 2.19 15.89
CA LEU A 269 28.77 1.03 16.03
C LEU A 269 29.54 -0.30 15.89
N GLY A 270 29.42 -1.17 16.90
CA GLY A 270 30.00 -2.50 16.88
C GLY A 270 31.53 -2.48 16.68
N SER A 271 32.02 -3.02 15.58
CA SER A 271 33.44 -3.08 15.22
C SER A 271 33.90 -1.94 14.28
N GLY A 272 32.98 -1.09 13.81
CA GLY A 272 33.25 -0.16 12.70
C GLY A 272 33.25 -0.80 11.30
N ALA A 273 32.95 -2.10 11.22
CA ALA A 273 32.81 -2.85 9.97
C ALA A 273 31.43 -3.52 9.89
N VAL A 274 30.76 -3.35 8.75
CA VAL A 274 29.41 -3.89 8.52
C VAL A 274 29.44 -4.89 7.38
N LYS A 275 28.74 -6.01 7.55
CA LYS A 275 28.51 -6.94 6.43
C LYS A 275 27.65 -6.25 5.36
N VAL A 276 27.89 -6.55 4.09
CA VAL A 276 27.06 -6.03 2.99
C VAL A 276 26.37 -7.19 2.32
N THR A 277 25.05 -7.27 2.48
CA THR A 277 24.18 -8.27 1.85
C THR A 277 23.15 -7.60 0.93
N PRO A 278 23.51 -7.19 -0.30
CA PRO A 278 22.66 -6.34 -1.13
C PRO A 278 21.27 -6.89 -1.42
N ALA A 279 21.08 -8.21 -1.37
CA ALA A 279 19.79 -8.85 -1.66
C ALA A 279 18.84 -8.98 -0.44
N HIS A 280 19.21 -8.52 0.76
CA HIS A 280 18.42 -8.76 2.00
C HIS A 280 18.30 -7.55 2.93
N ASP A 281 18.86 -6.39 2.56
CA ASP A 281 18.76 -5.16 3.34
C ASP A 281 18.73 -3.92 2.42
N PRO A 282 17.83 -2.95 2.62
CA PRO A 282 17.73 -1.76 1.75
C PRO A 282 18.99 -0.88 1.73
N ASN A 283 19.70 -0.74 2.84
CA ASN A 283 20.91 0.07 2.89
C ASN A 283 22.07 -0.67 2.22
N ASP A 284 22.18 -1.99 2.46
CA ASP A 284 23.16 -2.84 1.77
C ASP A 284 22.89 -2.90 0.27
N TYR A 285 21.63 -2.82 -0.17
CA TYR A 285 21.25 -2.74 -1.58
C TYR A 285 21.79 -1.47 -2.24
N GLU A 286 21.54 -0.31 -1.64
CA GLU A 286 22.06 0.97 -2.14
C GLU A 286 23.59 1.02 -2.09
N LEU A 287 24.22 0.46 -1.06
CA LEU A 287 25.67 0.30 -1.00
C LEU A 287 26.17 -0.61 -2.13
N GLY A 288 25.50 -1.74 -2.35
CA GLY A 288 25.80 -2.66 -3.44
C GLY A 288 25.74 -1.99 -4.80
N LEU A 289 24.76 -1.12 -5.05
CA LEU A 289 24.68 -0.33 -6.28
C LEU A 289 25.83 0.68 -6.42
N ARG A 290 26.25 1.35 -5.33
CA ARG A 290 27.37 2.32 -5.35
C ARG A 290 28.71 1.65 -5.70
N HIS A 291 28.89 0.39 -5.30
CA HIS A 291 30.15 -0.35 -5.44
C HIS A 291 30.10 -1.48 -6.48
N ASP A 292 29.04 -1.56 -7.29
CA ASP A 292 28.84 -2.60 -8.32
C ASP A 292 28.96 -4.03 -7.78
N LEU A 293 28.37 -4.27 -6.60
CA LEU A 293 28.39 -5.56 -5.93
C LEU A 293 27.27 -6.47 -6.44
N ALA A 294 27.57 -7.76 -6.55
CA ALA A 294 26.57 -8.76 -6.89
C ALA A 294 25.43 -8.82 -5.85
N GLN A 295 24.23 -9.16 -6.31
CA GLN A 295 23.05 -9.34 -5.47
C GLN A 295 22.75 -10.84 -5.36
N ILE A 296 23.16 -11.47 -4.26
CA ILE A 296 23.01 -12.92 -4.06
C ILE A 296 21.82 -13.20 -3.13
N GLN A 297 20.71 -13.67 -3.70
CA GLN A 297 19.50 -13.96 -2.96
C GLN A 297 19.57 -15.33 -2.26
N VAL A 298 19.95 -15.34 -0.98
CA VAL A 298 19.98 -16.56 -0.13
C VAL A 298 18.65 -16.92 0.54
N ILE A 299 17.70 -15.99 0.66
CA ILE A 299 16.33 -16.25 1.17
C ILE A 299 15.34 -16.11 0.02
N GLY A 300 14.51 -17.13 -0.17
CA GLY A 300 13.45 -17.16 -1.18
C GLY A 300 12.23 -16.33 -0.79
N PHE A 301 11.33 -16.13 -1.76
CA PHE A 301 10.04 -15.44 -1.53
C PHE A 301 9.07 -16.25 -0.65
N ASP A 302 9.36 -17.50 -0.36
CA ASP A 302 8.65 -18.34 0.60
C ASP A 302 9.25 -18.25 2.02
N GLY A 303 10.34 -17.50 2.21
CA GLY A 303 11.07 -17.40 3.47
C GLY A 303 12.01 -18.60 3.73
N VAL A 304 12.23 -19.45 2.73
CA VAL A 304 13.10 -20.63 2.80
C VAL A 304 14.45 -20.31 2.15
N MET A 305 15.54 -20.88 2.67
CA MET A 305 16.88 -20.68 2.13
C MET A 305 17.01 -21.27 0.72
N THR A 306 17.50 -20.48 -0.23
CA THR A 306 17.71 -20.90 -1.63
C THR A 306 18.99 -21.75 -1.78
N GLU A 307 19.23 -22.30 -2.97
CA GLU A 307 20.49 -23.00 -3.29
C GLU A 307 21.73 -22.11 -3.07
N ALA A 308 21.60 -20.78 -3.18
CA ALA A 308 22.70 -19.85 -2.95
C ALA A 308 23.17 -19.83 -1.47
N ALA A 309 22.37 -20.37 -0.55
CA ALA A 309 22.73 -20.55 0.86
C ALA A 309 23.62 -21.78 1.12
N GLY A 310 23.98 -22.54 0.07
CA GLY A 310 24.86 -23.69 0.17
C GLY A 310 24.24 -24.82 1.01
N ARG A 311 24.97 -25.31 2.02
CA ARG A 311 24.51 -26.43 2.87
C ARG A 311 23.26 -26.13 3.73
N PHE A 312 22.83 -24.87 3.76
CA PHE A 312 21.65 -24.42 4.51
C PHE A 312 20.39 -24.34 3.63
N ALA A 313 20.49 -24.64 2.33
CA ALA A 313 19.36 -24.63 1.41
C ALA A 313 18.22 -25.53 1.90
N GLY A 314 16.98 -25.07 1.74
CA GLY A 314 15.76 -25.78 2.13
C GLY A 314 15.31 -25.60 3.59
N LEU A 315 16.10 -24.93 4.44
CA LEU A 315 15.68 -24.58 5.81
C LEU A 315 14.80 -23.33 5.82
N ASP A 316 13.89 -23.22 6.79
CA ASP A 316 13.26 -21.91 7.08
C ASP A 316 14.33 -20.93 7.57
N ARG A 317 14.19 -19.63 7.25
CA ARG A 317 15.17 -18.60 7.61
C ARG A 317 15.52 -18.53 9.10
N TYR A 318 14.57 -18.84 10.00
CA TYR A 318 14.84 -18.84 11.45
C TYR A 318 15.56 -20.11 11.89
N GLU A 319 15.24 -21.26 11.30
CA GLU A 319 16.00 -22.50 11.51
C GLU A 319 17.42 -22.38 10.96
N ALA A 320 17.57 -21.74 9.79
CA ALA A 320 18.85 -21.43 9.18
C ALA A 320 19.68 -20.50 10.07
N ARG A 321 19.05 -19.51 10.73
CA ARG A 321 19.74 -18.65 11.71
C ARG A 321 20.38 -19.46 12.83
N GLU A 322 19.63 -20.38 13.44
CA GLU A 322 20.15 -21.25 14.50
C GLU A 322 21.28 -22.15 13.99
N ALA A 323 21.10 -22.76 12.81
CA ALA A 323 22.09 -23.64 12.19
C ALA A 323 23.39 -22.88 11.82
N VAL A 324 23.28 -21.66 11.29
CA VAL A 324 24.42 -20.80 10.96
C VAL A 324 25.18 -20.42 12.23
N VAL A 325 24.50 -19.98 13.28
CA VAL A 325 25.14 -19.63 14.55
C VAL A 325 25.86 -20.83 15.17
N ALA A 326 25.24 -22.03 15.13
CA ALA A 326 25.87 -23.26 15.59
C ALA A 326 27.14 -23.60 14.79
N ALA A 327 27.10 -23.46 13.47
CA ALA A 327 28.24 -23.70 12.60
C ALA A 327 29.38 -22.69 12.84
N LEU A 328 29.07 -21.39 12.97
CA LEU A 328 30.05 -20.36 13.29
C LEU A 328 30.74 -20.63 14.65
N LYS A 329 29.99 -21.11 15.65
CA LYS A 329 30.54 -21.50 16.94
C LYS A 329 31.45 -22.72 16.83
N ALA A 330 31.07 -23.73 16.05
CA ALA A 330 31.86 -24.94 15.83
C ALA A 330 33.19 -24.64 15.11
N GLU A 331 33.18 -23.70 14.16
CA GLU A 331 34.38 -23.24 13.44
C GLU A 331 35.18 -22.17 14.21
N GLY A 332 34.71 -21.78 15.40
CA GLY A 332 35.36 -20.77 16.25
C GLY A 332 35.33 -19.35 15.69
N LEU A 333 34.44 -19.07 14.73
CA LEU A 333 34.32 -17.78 14.06
C LEU A 333 33.34 -16.82 14.77
N LEU A 334 32.52 -17.33 15.68
CA LEU A 334 31.65 -16.50 16.53
C LEU A 334 32.44 -15.93 17.71
N GLU A 335 32.59 -14.60 17.76
CA GLU A 335 33.36 -13.91 18.80
C GLU A 335 32.54 -13.58 20.04
N LYS A 336 31.36 -12.98 19.84
CA LYS A 336 30.49 -12.51 20.92
C LYS A 336 29.01 -12.53 20.48
N ILE A 337 28.12 -12.71 21.44
CA ILE A 337 26.68 -12.49 21.29
C ILE A 337 26.28 -11.48 22.35
N GLU A 338 25.57 -10.44 21.94
CA GLU A 338 25.03 -9.40 22.84
C GLU A 338 23.50 -9.41 22.75
N ASP A 339 22.82 -9.20 23.87
CA ASP A 339 21.39 -8.95 23.86
C ASP A 339 21.12 -7.57 23.27
N HIS A 340 20.19 -7.50 22.32
CA HIS A 340 19.91 -6.27 21.59
C HIS A 340 18.41 -6.14 21.29
N GLN A 341 17.82 -5.04 21.76
CA GLN A 341 16.49 -4.65 21.34
C GLN A 341 16.58 -3.80 20.08
N HIS A 342 15.77 -4.15 19.09
CA HIS A 342 15.71 -3.42 17.82
C HIS A 342 14.29 -3.40 17.28
N ALA A 343 14.01 -2.38 16.48
CA ALA A 343 12.78 -2.28 15.72
C ALA A 343 12.85 -3.23 14.51
N VAL A 344 11.82 -4.08 14.37
CA VAL A 344 11.68 -5.00 13.24
C VAL A 344 10.39 -4.64 12.49
N PRO A 345 10.45 -4.42 11.16
CA PRO A 345 9.27 -4.15 10.37
C PRO A 345 8.41 -5.41 10.24
N HIS A 346 7.15 -5.28 10.59
CA HIS A 346 6.12 -6.30 10.40
C HIS A 346 5.06 -5.77 9.42
N HIS A 347 4.44 -6.68 8.68
CA HIS A 347 3.28 -6.34 7.86
C HIS A 347 2.12 -5.93 8.79
N ASP A 348 1.59 -4.72 8.61
CA ASP A 348 0.56 -4.12 9.47
C ASP A 348 -0.73 -4.96 9.62
N LYS A 349 -1.04 -5.78 8.62
CA LYS A 349 -2.25 -6.61 8.57
C LYS A 349 -2.04 -8.02 9.12
N CYS A 350 -1.07 -8.78 8.61
CA CYS A 350 -0.87 -10.17 9.06
C CYS A 350 0.10 -10.32 10.23
N GLY A 351 0.89 -9.27 10.53
CA GLY A 351 1.89 -9.29 11.60
C GLY A 351 3.11 -10.16 11.34
N THR A 352 3.34 -10.63 10.10
CA THR A 352 4.58 -11.34 9.74
C THR A 352 5.74 -10.35 9.59
N VAL A 353 6.94 -10.75 10.00
CA VAL A 353 8.17 -9.97 9.75
C VAL A 353 8.38 -9.81 8.25
N VAL A 354 8.54 -8.58 7.82
CA VAL A 354 8.82 -8.23 6.42
C VAL A 354 10.21 -8.70 6.05
N GLU A 355 10.34 -9.31 4.87
CA GLU A 355 11.62 -9.70 4.28
C GLU A 355 12.00 -8.71 3.17
N PRO A 356 13.10 -7.97 3.28
CA PRO A 356 13.59 -7.17 2.17
C PRO A 356 14.13 -8.09 1.07
N LEU A 357 13.55 -8.05 -0.12
CA LEU A 357 14.05 -8.84 -1.28
C LEU A 357 14.14 -7.96 -2.54
N PRO A 358 15.13 -8.18 -3.42
CA PRO A 358 15.15 -7.59 -4.74
C PRO A 358 14.05 -8.22 -5.58
N MET A 359 13.18 -7.40 -6.15
CA MET A 359 12.15 -7.87 -7.06
C MET A 359 11.97 -6.89 -8.22
N GLU A 360 11.77 -7.45 -9.42
CA GLU A 360 11.38 -6.65 -10.57
C GLU A 360 9.89 -6.29 -10.48
N GLN A 361 9.60 -5.00 -10.45
CA GLN A 361 8.24 -4.46 -10.29
C GLN A 361 8.03 -3.29 -11.25
N TRP A 362 6.76 -2.95 -11.47
CA TRP A 362 6.36 -1.67 -12.06
C TRP A 362 6.52 -0.55 -11.05
N PHE A 363 7.27 0.48 -11.42
CA PHE A 363 7.48 1.70 -10.66
C PHE A 363 7.02 2.91 -11.46
N MET A 364 6.57 3.93 -10.75
CA MET A 364 6.34 5.26 -11.32
C MET A 364 7.37 6.24 -10.76
N ASN A 365 8.06 6.94 -11.66
CA ASN A 365 8.89 8.09 -11.30
C ASN A 365 7.98 9.22 -10.82
N MET A 366 8.11 9.57 -9.54
CA MET A 366 7.21 10.53 -8.91
C MET A 366 7.69 11.99 -9.00
N LYS A 367 8.94 12.23 -9.43
CA LYS A 367 9.56 13.56 -9.34
C LYS A 367 8.81 14.60 -10.17
N GLU A 368 8.49 14.28 -11.41
CA GLU A 368 7.85 15.23 -12.33
C GLU A 368 6.41 15.56 -11.91
N ILE A 369 5.63 14.56 -11.51
CA ILE A 369 4.25 14.79 -11.07
C ILE A 369 4.19 15.48 -9.70
N ALA A 370 5.11 15.17 -8.78
CA ALA A 370 5.19 15.84 -7.48
C ALA A 370 5.58 17.32 -7.59
N ALA A 371 6.46 17.66 -8.54
CA ALA A 371 6.86 19.04 -8.80
C ALA A 371 5.67 19.94 -9.19
N LYS A 372 4.59 19.37 -9.74
CA LYS A 372 3.35 20.10 -10.03
C LYS A 372 2.57 20.51 -8.77
N VAL A 373 2.58 19.69 -7.72
CA VAL A 373 1.78 19.90 -6.51
C VAL A 373 2.42 20.90 -5.56
N ARG A 374 3.75 20.91 -5.48
CA ARG A 374 4.46 21.74 -4.50
C ARG A 374 4.11 23.23 -4.61
N PRO A 375 4.08 23.88 -5.78
CA PRO A 375 3.69 25.29 -5.91
C PRO A 375 2.28 25.58 -5.38
N VAL A 376 1.33 24.69 -5.68
CA VAL A 376 -0.08 24.77 -5.24
C VAL A 376 -0.19 24.81 -3.71
N LEU A 377 0.62 23.99 -3.01
CA LEU A 377 0.65 23.98 -1.55
C LEU A 377 1.40 25.17 -0.93
N VAL A 378 2.42 25.68 -1.61
CA VAL A 378 3.17 26.87 -1.15
C VAL A 378 2.33 28.14 -1.31
N GLN A 379 1.62 28.26 -2.43
CA GLN A 379 0.74 29.38 -2.74
C GLN A 379 -0.60 29.34 -2.00
N GLN A 380 -0.90 28.22 -1.33
CA GLN A 380 -2.15 27.97 -0.61
C GLN A 380 -3.40 27.95 -1.50
N ASP A 381 -3.24 27.54 -2.76
CA ASP A 381 -4.36 27.24 -3.65
C ASP A 381 -5.24 26.11 -3.09
N ILE A 382 -4.62 25.18 -2.36
CA ILE A 382 -5.29 24.19 -1.51
C ILE A 382 -5.06 24.59 -0.04
N GLN A 383 -6.14 24.90 0.66
CA GLN A 383 -6.09 25.24 2.08
C GLN A 383 -6.09 23.99 2.96
N TYR A 384 -5.38 24.02 4.08
CA TYR A 384 -5.41 22.93 5.08
C TYR A 384 -5.94 23.45 6.42
N ALA A 385 -6.82 22.66 7.03
CA ALA A 385 -7.34 22.88 8.36
C ALA A 385 -7.04 21.64 9.23
N PRO A 386 -6.11 21.72 10.20
CA PRO A 386 -5.18 22.82 10.50
C PRO A 386 -4.00 22.93 9.52
N ASP A 387 -3.46 24.15 9.39
CA ASP A 387 -2.42 24.50 8.39
C ASP A 387 -1.11 23.70 8.54
N ARG A 388 -0.78 23.21 9.75
CA ARG A 388 0.44 22.41 9.97
C ARG A 388 0.56 21.19 9.04
N PHE A 389 -0.56 20.60 8.63
CA PHE A 389 -0.55 19.43 7.75
C PHE A 389 -0.10 19.78 6.32
N ARG A 390 -0.25 21.04 5.90
CA ARG A 390 0.33 21.56 4.65
C ARG A 390 1.85 21.55 4.67
N HIS A 391 2.46 21.90 5.81
CA HIS A 391 3.92 21.84 5.96
C HIS A 391 4.45 20.41 5.87
N TYR A 392 3.81 19.48 6.58
CA TYR A 392 4.19 18.06 6.49
C TYR A 392 4.01 17.49 5.08
N ALA A 393 2.96 17.91 4.37
CA ALA A 393 2.74 17.55 2.99
C ALA A 393 3.87 18.06 2.06
N ILE A 394 4.35 19.29 2.26
CA ILE A 394 5.48 19.84 1.49
C ILE A 394 6.78 19.09 1.79
N GLU A 395 7.08 18.85 3.07
CA GLU A 395 8.27 18.08 3.49
C GLU A 395 8.29 16.68 2.87
N TRP A 396 7.14 16.02 2.85
CA TRP A 396 7.00 14.70 2.23
C TRP A 396 7.20 14.73 0.72
N LEU A 397 6.70 15.76 0.02
CA LEU A 397 6.94 15.94 -1.43
C LEU A 397 8.42 16.15 -1.72
N ASP A 398 9.14 16.88 -0.86
CA ASP A 398 10.57 17.15 -1.03
C ASP A 398 11.44 15.88 -0.89
N GLN A 399 10.91 14.82 -0.25
CA GLN A 399 11.57 13.52 -0.05
C GLN A 399 10.95 12.38 -0.86
N ILE A 400 10.07 12.69 -1.83
CA ILE A 400 9.31 11.67 -2.54
C ILE A 400 10.21 10.71 -3.33
N ARG A 401 9.91 9.41 -3.20
CA ARG A 401 10.56 8.33 -3.94
C ARG A 401 9.64 7.79 -5.03
N ASP A 402 10.22 7.04 -5.95
CA ASP A 402 9.47 6.32 -6.96
C ASP A 402 8.48 5.36 -6.31
N TRP A 403 7.28 5.28 -6.89
CA TRP A 403 6.17 4.54 -6.30
C TRP A 403 6.07 3.14 -6.92
N ALA A 404 6.13 2.10 -6.08
CA ALA A 404 5.86 0.72 -6.49
C ALA A 404 4.37 0.52 -6.78
N LEU A 405 4.03 0.30 -8.05
CA LEU A 405 2.66 0.18 -8.53
C LEU A 405 2.12 -1.26 -8.52
N SER A 406 2.97 -2.26 -8.62
CA SER A 406 2.54 -3.67 -8.79
C SER A 406 2.27 -4.34 -7.45
N ARG A 407 1.32 -5.27 -7.44
CA ARG A 407 0.97 -6.14 -6.31
C ARG A 407 0.68 -7.55 -6.82
N GLN A 408 1.24 -8.56 -6.15
CA GLN A 408 1.10 -9.99 -6.50
C GLN A 408 -0.14 -10.61 -5.85
N ILE A 409 -1.27 -9.92 -6.00
CA ILE A 409 -2.58 -10.35 -5.56
C ILE A 409 -3.49 -10.49 -6.79
N TRP A 410 -4.66 -11.11 -6.63
CA TRP A 410 -5.59 -11.33 -7.75
C TRP A 410 -6.67 -10.26 -7.81
N TRP A 411 -7.05 -9.69 -6.66
CA TRP A 411 -8.07 -8.67 -6.54
C TRP A 411 -7.53 -7.26 -6.76
N GLY A 412 -8.02 -6.60 -7.80
CA GLY A 412 -7.65 -5.24 -8.16
C GLY A 412 -7.64 -5.02 -9.66
N HIS A 413 -7.18 -3.86 -10.09
CA HIS A 413 -7.04 -3.52 -11.50
C HIS A 413 -5.84 -4.27 -12.09
N ARG A 414 -6.06 -5.23 -12.99
CA ARG A 414 -4.95 -5.89 -13.68
C ARG A 414 -4.15 -4.87 -14.49
N ILE A 415 -2.83 -4.94 -14.39
CA ILE A 415 -1.95 -4.01 -15.12
C ILE A 415 -2.18 -4.19 -16.63
N PRO A 416 -2.39 -3.10 -17.40
CA PRO A 416 -2.65 -3.18 -18.84
C PRO A 416 -1.34 -3.34 -19.62
N ALA A 417 -0.55 -4.35 -19.26
CA ALA A 417 0.67 -4.72 -19.96
C ALA A 417 0.56 -6.16 -20.48
N TRP A 418 1.01 -6.37 -21.71
CA TRP A 418 0.84 -7.63 -22.44
C TRP A 418 2.20 -8.17 -22.86
N TYR A 419 2.36 -9.49 -22.76
CA TYR A 419 3.56 -10.22 -23.13
C TYR A 419 3.24 -11.26 -24.19
N CYS A 420 3.94 -11.19 -25.33
CA CYS A 420 3.84 -12.24 -26.33
C CYS A 420 4.49 -13.51 -25.77
N THR A 421 3.73 -14.61 -25.72
CA THR A 421 4.18 -15.85 -25.07
C THR A 421 5.41 -16.47 -25.75
N HIS A 422 5.61 -16.17 -27.05
CA HIS A 422 6.77 -16.57 -27.82
C HIS A 422 7.96 -15.62 -27.59
N CYS A 423 7.80 -14.31 -27.86
CA CYS A 423 8.91 -13.36 -27.80
C CYS A 423 9.38 -13.02 -26.38
N SER A 424 8.53 -13.26 -25.38
CA SER A 424 8.86 -13.07 -23.96
C SER A 424 9.12 -14.39 -23.23
N ALA A 425 9.28 -15.52 -23.94
CA ALA A 425 9.28 -16.85 -23.32
C ALA A 425 10.28 -16.98 -22.15
N ASP A 426 11.49 -16.47 -22.33
CA ASP A 426 12.58 -16.52 -21.33
C ASP A 426 12.31 -15.65 -20.11
N GLY A 427 11.57 -14.56 -20.29
CA GLY A 427 11.19 -13.64 -19.22
C GLY A 427 9.89 -14.01 -18.49
N LEU A 428 9.25 -15.12 -18.86
CA LEU A 428 8.01 -15.61 -18.23
C LEU A 428 8.30 -16.89 -17.45
N SER A 429 8.42 -16.77 -16.13
CA SER A 429 8.72 -17.88 -15.23
C SER A 429 7.47 -18.33 -14.47
N VAL A 430 7.07 -19.59 -14.65
CA VAL A 430 5.92 -20.18 -13.95
C VAL A 430 6.20 -20.30 -12.46
N MET A 431 5.16 -20.11 -11.64
CA MET A 431 5.22 -20.33 -10.19
C MET A 431 4.48 -21.61 -9.80
N GLY A 432 5.07 -22.38 -8.87
CA GLY A 432 4.49 -23.63 -8.37
C GLY A 432 4.64 -24.80 -9.33
N ASP A 433 3.90 -25.87 -9.07
CA ASP A 433 3.97 -27.14 -9.83
C ASP A 433 2.98 -27.19 -11.01
N LEU A 434 2.41 -26.04 -11.40
CA LEU A 434 1.49 -25.94 -12.53
C LEU A 434 2.26 -26.10 -13.84
N ASP A 435 1.63 -26.72 -14.85
CA ASP A 435 2.16 -26.66 -16.19
C ASP A 435 2.10 -25.23 -16.74
N ARG A 436 2.92 -24.94 -17.76
CA ARG A 436 3.08 -23.57 -18.26
C ARG A 436 1.79 -22.98 -18.81
N GLU A 437 0.95 -23.77 -19.47
CA GLU A 437 -0.29 -23.27 -20.06
C GLU A 437 -1.29 -22.90 -18.96
N GLN A 438 -1.47 -23.78 -17.98
CA GLN A 438 -2.32 -23.53 -16.83
C GLN A 438 -1.81 -22.32 -16.02
N ALA A 439 -0.52 -22.25 -15.74
CA ALA A 439 0.07 -21.15 -14.99
C ALA A 439 -0.11 -19.80 -15.68
N LEU A 440 0.07 -19.74 -16.99
CA LEU A 440 -0.12 -18.52 -17.77
C LEU A 440 -1.59 -18.09 -17.81
N SER A 441 -2.53 -19.04 -17.92
CA SER A 441 -3.97 -18.71 -17.94
C SER A 441 -4.46 -18.20 -16.58
N GLU A 442 -4.00 -18.80 -15.49
CA GLU A 442 -4.36 -18.41 -14.12
C GLU A 442 -3.59 -17.18 -13.61
N GLY A 443 -2.58 -16.70 -14.35
CA GLY A 443 -1.70 -15.62 -13.89
C GLY A 443 -0.75 -16.04 -12.76
N ASN A 444 -0.40 -17.33 -12.68
CA ASN A 444 0.56 -17.89 -11.74
C ASN A 444 1.98 -17.90 -12.35
N PHE A 445 2.46 -16.74 -12.77
CA PHE A 445 3.80 -16.57 -13.34
C PHE A 445 4.43 -15.25 -12.90
N ARG A 446 5.74 -15.13 -13.11
CA ARG A 446 6.53 -13.93 -12.90
C ARG A 446 7.05 -13.42 -14.22
N VAL A 447 7.22 -12.11 -14.27
CA VAL A 447 7.76 -11.39 -15.42
C VAL A 447 9.10 -10.80 -15.04
N SER A 448 10.11 -11.03 -15.88
CA SER A 448 11.39 -10.30 -15.82
C SER A 448 11.80 -9.79 -17.19
N VAL A 449 11.88 -8.47 -17.31
CA VAL A 449 12.44 -7.76 -18.47
C VAL A 449 13.93 -8.02 -18.58
N ALA A 450 14.64 -8.12 -17.45
CA ALA A 450 16.06 -8.47 -17.45
C ALA A 450 16.31 -9.87 -18.05
N ALA A 451 15.38 -10.81 -17.87
CA ALA A 451 15.42 -12.15 -18.46
C ALA A 451 14.81 -12.23 -19.88
N GLY A 452 14.32 -11.13 -20.44
CA GLY A 452 13.86 -11.06 -21.83
C GLY A 452 12.36 -10.82 -22.04
N ALA A 453 11.58 -10.55 -20.99
CA ALA A 453 10.19 -10.16 -21.16
C ALA A 453 10.06 -8.79 -21.85
N LYS A 454 9.10 -8.65 -22.76
CA LYS A 454 8.87 -7.43 -23.54
C LYS A 454 7.45 -6.93 -23.32
N PRO A 455 7.24 -6.01 -22.36
CA PRO A 455 5.90 -5.49 -22.09
C PRO A 455 5.41 -4.60 -23.23
N VAL A 456 4.19 -4.84 -23.68
CA VAL A 456 3.41 -3.90 -24.49
C VAL A 456 2.32 -3.34 -23.61
N VAL A 457 2.46 -2.08 -23.20
CA VAL A 457 1.42 -1.39 -22.41
C VAL A 457 0.32 -0.99 -23.37
N SER A 458 -0.89 -1.51 -23.13
CA SER A 458 -2.09 -1.02 -23.78
C SER A 458 -3.36 -1.44 -23.02
N VAL A 459 -4.33 -0.53 -22.94
CA VAL A 459 -5.65 -0.82 -22.35
C VAL A 459 -6.32 -2.00 -23.07
N ALA A 460 -6.25 -2.01 -24.40
CA ALA A 460 -6.76 -3.10 -25.21
C ALA A 460 -5.69 -4.18 -25.41
N LYS A 461 -6.12 -5.45 -25.47
CA LYS A 461 -5.24 -6.55 -25.87
C LYS A 461 -4.71 -6.29 -27.30
N PRO A 462 -3.39 -6.29 -27.52
CA PRO A 462 -2.84 -6.13 -28.87
C PRO A 462 -3.29 -7.26 -29.81
N GLU A 463 -3.63 -6.92 -31.06
CA GLU A 463 -4.08 -7.90 -32.05
C GLU A 463 -2.95 -8.83 -32.52
N ALA A 464 -1.73 -8.32 -32.66
CA ALA A 464 -0.57 -9.10 -33.11
C ALA A 464 0.74 -8.55 -32.54
N CYS A 465 1.70 -9.44 -32.28
CA CYS A 465 3.05 -9.07 -31.85
C CYS A 465 3.81 -8.40 -32.99
N ALA A 466 4.37 -7.21 -32.73
CA ALA A 466 5.15 -6.46 -33.71
C ALA A 466 6.45 -7.18 -34.14
N GLU A 467 6.95 -8.13 -33.35
CA GLU A 467 8.19 -8.86 -33.64
C GLU A 467 7.97 -10.16 -34.43
N CYS A 468 7.02 -11.00 -34.01
CA CYS A 468 6.79 -12.32 -34.60
C CYS A 468 5.48 -12.46 -35.38
N GLY A 469 4.58 -11.47 -35.31
CA GLY A 469 3.23 -11.54 -35.91
C GLY A 469 2.25 -12.47 -35.20
N GLY A 470 2.66 -13.13 -34.11
CA GLY A 470 1.82 -14.03 -33.32
C GLY A 470 0.72 -13.31 -32.53
N GLN A 471 -0.34 -14.04 -32.17
CA GLN A 471 -1.52 -13.51 -31.47
C GLN A 471 -1.64 -14.04 -30.03
N ASP A 472 -0.67 -14.84 -29.60
CA ASP A 472 -0.63 -15.43 -28.27
C ASP A 472 -0.02 -14.42 -27.28
N TRP A 473 -0.89 -13.88 -26.44
CA TRP A 473 -0.56 -12.88 -25.43
C TRP A 473 -1.06 -13.32 -24.06
N VAL A 474 -0.26 -13.03 -23.05
CA VAL A 474 -0.66 -13.06 -21.65
C VAL A 474 -0.60 -11.65 -21.08
N GLN A 475 -1.64 -11.25 -20.35
CA GLN A 475 -1.61 -9.99 -19.60
C GLN A 475 -0.75 -10.17 -18.35
N ASP A 476 -0.09 -9.10 -17.91
CA ASP A 476 0.65 -9.04 -16.65
C ASP A 476 -0.18 -9.67 -15.50
N PRO A 477 0.43 -10.58 -14.73
CA PRO A 477 -0.29 -11.29 -13.68
C PRO A 477 -0.61 -10.37 -12.49
N ASP A 478 0.16 -9.30 -12.31
CA ASP A 478 0.04 -8.35 -11.21
C ASP A 478 -1.17 -7.43 -11.38
N VAL A 479 -1.63 -6.91 -10.25
CA VAL A 479 -2.62 -5.83 -10.19
C VAL A 479 -1.97 -4.54 -9.69
N LEU A 480 -2.63 -3.41 -9.96
CA LEU A 480 -2.23 -2.11 -9.48
C LEU A 480 -2.49 -1.98 -7.98
N ASP A 481 -1.60 -1.22 -7.33
CA ASP A 481 -1.79 -0.67 -5.99
C ASP A 481 -3.15 0.03 -5.91
N THR A 482 -3.93 -0.27 -4.87
CA THR A 482 -5.22 0.37 -4.61
C THR A 482 -5.09 1.90 -4.56
N TRP A 483 -3.98 2.44 -4.07
CA TRP A 483 -3.77 3.88 -4.05
C TRP A 483 -3.66 4.49 -5.46
N PHE A 484 -3.31 3.71 -6.48
CA PHE A 484 -3.31 4.15 -7.88
C PHE A 484 -4.72 4.42 -8.37
N SER A 485 -5.65 3.50 -8.11
CA SER A 485 -7.06 3.74 -8.44
C SER A 485 -7.63 4.89 -7.62
N SER A 486 -7.37 4.91 -6.31
CA SER A 486 -7.96 5.91 -5.40
C SER A 486 -7.39 7.31 -5.63
N ALA A 487 -6.22 7.45 -6.26
CA ALA A 487 -5.69 8.73 -6.71
C ALA A 487 -6.55 9.42 -7.78
N LEU A 488 -7.36 8.69 -8.55
CA LEU A 488 -8.20 9.25 -9.61
C LEU A 488 -9.59 9.68 -9.12
N TRP A 489 -9.90 9.39 -7.85
CA TRP A 489 -11.25 9.48 -7.28
C TRP A 489 -11.98 10.82 -7.52
N PRO A 490 -11.37 12.01 -7.35
CA PRO A 490 -12.12 13.26 -7.37
C PRO A 490 -12.64 13.67 -8.75
N PHE A 491 -12.11 13.07 -9.83
CA PHE A 491 -12.50 13.40 -11.20
C PHE A 491 -12.98 12.18 -12.01
N ALA A 492 -12.42 10.99 -11.78
CA ALA A 492 -12.89 9.77 -12.44
C ALA A 492 -14.34 9.44 -12.04
N THR A 493 -14.70 9.63 -10.77
CA THR A 493 -16.09 9.42 -10.31
C THR A 493 -17.09 10.37 -10.95
N LEU A 494 -16.63 11.54 -11.43
CA LEU A 494 -17.44 12.55 -12.11
C LEU A 494 -17.44 12.40 -13.65
N GLY A 495 -16.86 11.32 -14.17
CA GLY A 495 -16.96 10.95 -15.58
C GLY A 495 -15.74 11.32 -16.44
N TRP A 496 -14.56 11.48 -15.84
CA TRP A 496 -13.30 11.31 -16.57
C TRP A 496 -13.04 9.80 -16.81
N PRO A 497 -12.54 9.38 -17.97
CA PRO A 497 -11.92 10.16 -19.05
C PRO A 497 -12.88 10.77 -20.07
N GLN A 498 -14.16 10.39 -20.08
CA GLN A 498 -15.13 10.84 -21.11
C GLN A 498 -15.52 12.32 -20.99
N ARG A 499 -15.15 13.01 -19.89
CA ARG A 499 -15.44 14.42 -19.58
C ARG A 499 -16.94 14.74 -19.66
N ARG A 500 -17.73 14.09 -18.80
CA ARG A 500 -19.17 14.35 -18.67
C ARG A 500 -19.46 15.70 -17.99
N ASP A 501 -20.64 16.25 -18.20
CA ASP A 501 -21.13 17.51 -17.62
C ASP A 501 -20.97 17.57 -16.08
N ALA A 502 -21.02 16.41 -15.41
CA ALA A 502 -20.84 16.31 -13.96
C ALA A 502 -19.43 16.74 -13.52
N LEU A 503 -18.40 16.41 -14.31
CA LEU A 503 -17.04 16.85 -14.08
C LEU A 503 -16.95 18.36 -14.23
N GLU A 504 -17.57 18.95 -15.25
CA GLU A 504 -17.53 20.40 -15.45
C GLU A 504 -18.28 21.18 -14.36
N TYR A 505 -19.37 20.62 -13.83
CA TYR A 505 -20.21 21.29 -12.84
C TYR A 505 -19.71 21.10 -11.40
N PHE A 506 -19.33 19.88 -10.99
CA PHE A 506 -18.98 19.59 -9.60
C PHE A 506 -17.48 19.61 -9.30
N TYR A 507 -16.61 19.80 -10.30
CA TYR A 507 -15.16 19.88 -10.11
C TYR A 507 -14.63 21.31 -10.34
N PRO A 508 -13.62 21.79 -9.59
CA PRO A 508 -12.93 21.13 -8.48
C PRO A 508 -13.84 21.01 -7.25
N THR A 509 -13.62 19.98 -6.44
CA THR A 509 -14.44 19.79 -5.22
C THR A 509 -14.16 20.87 -4.17
N ASP A 510 -15.08 21.08 -3.23
CA ASP A 510 -14.95 22.16 -2.25
C ASP A 510 -14.17 21.74 -1.00
N LEU A 511 -14.42 20.53 -0.53
CA LEU A 511 -13.89 20.07 0.75
C LEU A 511 -13.51 18.59 0.72
N MET A 512 -12.30 18.28 1.16
CA MET A 512 -11.79 16.94 1.43
C MET A 512 -11.67 16.74 2.93
N ILE A 513 -12.48 15.88 3.53
CA ILE A 513 -12.44 15.58 4.97
C ILE A 513 -11.84 14.20 5.18
N THR A 514 -10.75 14.13 5.93
CA THR A 514 -10.02 12.87 6.07
C THR A 514 -9.18 12.81 7.35
N ALA A 515 -8.68 11.63 7.66
CA ALA A 515 -7.72 11.40 8.73
C ALA A 515 -6.30 11.72 8.26
N ARG A 516 -5.41 12.07 9.22
CA ARG A 516 -4.00 12.36 8.94
C ARG A 516 -3.26 11.19 8.28
N ASP A 517 -3.73 9.95 8.52
CA ASP A 517 -3.03 8.72 8.16
C ASP A 517 -2.98 8.49 6.64
N ILE A 518 -3.89 9.13 5.87
CA ILE A 518 -3.96 8.96 4.41
C ILE A 518 -3.68 10.26 3.63
N LEU A 519 -3.08 11.26 4.29
CA LEU A 519 -2.70 12.51 3.63
C LEU A 519 -1.72 12.28 2.47
N TYR A 520 -0.74 11.39 2.68
CA TYR A 520 0.29 11.14 1.67
C TYR A 520 -0.14 10.10 0.64
N LEU A 521 -0.76 9.02 1.12
CA LEU A 521 -1.25 7.91 0.29
C LEU A 521 -2.38 8.31 -0.64
N TRP A 522 -3.19 9.29 -0.25
CA TRP A 522 -4.42 9.61 -0.98
C TRP A 522 -4.54 11.08 -1.34
N VAL A 523 -4.52 12.01 -0.36
CA VAL A 523 -4.73 13.44 -0.62
C VAL A 523 -3.70 14.01 -1.59
N LEU A 524 -2.41 13.73 -1.37
CA LEU A 524 -1.35 14.17 -2.27
C LEU A 524 -1.40 13.46 -3.62
N ARG A 525 -1.74 12.16 -3.65
CA ARG A 525 -1.88 11.41 -4.91
C ARG A 525 -3.03 11.96 -5.77
N MET A 526 -4.16 12.33 -5.16
CA MET A 526 -5.24 13.03 -5.83
C MET A 526 -4.81 14.38 -6.38
N ALA A 527 -4.02 15.16 -5.62
CA ALA A 527 -3.50 16.43 -6.13
C ALA A 527 -2.58 16.24 -7.34
N MET A 528 -1.72 15.22 -7.31
CA MET A 528 -0.80 14.87 -8.40
C MET A 528 -1.56 14.51 -9.68
N THR A 529 -2.47 13.55 -9.60
CA THR A 529 -3.23 13.06 -10.76
C THR A 529 -4.20 14.11 -11.30
N SER A 530 -4.84 14.89 -10.43
CA SER A 530 -5.72 15.98 -10.85
C SER A 530 -4.98 17.05 -11.66
N LEU A 531 -3.80 17.48 -11.20
CA LEU A 531 -2.97 18.44 -11.94
C LEU A 531 -2.38 17.86 -13.23
N GLU A 532 -2.33 16.53 -13.36
CA GLU A 532 -1.94 15.88 -14.61
C GLU A 532 -3.10 15.80 -15.61
N PHE A 533 -4.26 15.29 -15.20
CA PHE A 533 -5.32 14.88 -16.13
C PHE A 533 -6.40 15.93 -16.36
N VAL A 534 -6.62 16.82 -15.39
CA VAL A 534 -7.66 17.86 -15.44
C VAL A 534 -7.13 19.28 -15.25
N GLU A 535 -5.81 19.43 -15.07
CA GLU A 535 -5.09 20.72 -14.99
C GLU A 535 -5.64 21.69 -13.93
N GLN A 536 -6.25 21.14 -12.88
CA GLN A 536 -6.94 21.89 -11.82
C GLN A 536 -6.79 21.15 -10.49
N ILE A 537 -6.81 21.88 -9.37
CA ILE A 537 -6.73 21.27 -8.02
C ILE A 537 -7.93 20.34 -7.75
N PRO A 538 -7.75 19.24 -6.99
CA PRO A 538 -8.85 18.29 -6.71
C PRO A 538 -9.91 18.85 -5.74
N PHE A 539 -9.47 19.66 -4.77
CA PHE A 539 -10.29 20.22 -3.71
C PHE A 539 -9.74 21.58 -3.28
N LYS A 540 -10.62 22.50 -2.88
CA LYS A 540 -10.23 23.84 -2.38
C LYS A 540 -9.69 23.78 -0.94
N THR A 541 -10.23 22.89 -0.11
CA THR A 541 -9.84 22.78 1.31
C THR A 541 -9.70 21.32 1.75
N VAL A 542 -8.66 21.02 2.52
CA VAL A 542 -8.44 19.75 3.22
C VAL A 542 -8.68 19.96 4.70
N LEU A 543 -9.70 19.31 5.25
CA LEU A 543 -9.99 19.27 6.68
C LEU A 543 -9.50 17.94 7.26
N VAL A 544 -8.49 18.02 8.13
CA VAL A 544 -7.93 16.86 8.83
C VAL A 544 -8.60 16.72 10.18
N HIS A 545 -9.49 15.73 10.30
CA HIS A 545 -10.27 15.54 11.52
C HIS A 545 -9.46 14.87 12.64
N PRO A 546 -9.84 15.06 13.92
CA PRO A 546 -9.20 14.38 15.05
C PRO A 546 -9.32 12.85 14.98
N THR A 547 -8.35 12.14 15.54
CA THR A 547 -8.37 10.69 15.70
C THR A 547 -9.21 10.32 16.93
N ILE A 548 -10.18 9.41 16.78
CA ILE A 548 -10.92 8.85 17.91
C ILE A 548 -10.05 7.82 18.62
N LEU A 549 -9.92 7.97 19.93
CA LEU A 549 -9.18 7.07 20.81
C LEU A 549 -10.14 6.29 21.70
N THR A 550 -9.68 5.12 22.14
CA THR A 550 -10.30 4.38 23.24
C THR A 550 -10.10 5.10 24.58
N GLN A 551 -10.80 4.67 25.62
CA GLN A 551 -10.71 5.26 26.96
C GLN A 551 -9.28 5.22 27.54
N ASP A 552 -8.49 4.20 27.20
CA ASP A 552 -7.09 4.02 27.57
C ASP A 552 -6.11 4.71 26.62
N GLY A 553 -6.60 5.53 25.67
CA GLY A 553 -5.77 6.37 24.80
C GLY A 553 -5.21 5.66 23.56
N ARG A 554 -5.60 4.41 23.29
CA ARG A 554 -5.20 3.69 22.07
C ARG A 554 -6.05 4.16 20.89
N ARG A 555 -5.47 4.13 19.69
CA ARG A 555 -6.20 4.42 18.45
C ARG A 555 -7.31 3.39 18.24
N MET A 556 -8.50 3.83 17.81
CA MET A 556 -9.53 2.90 17.35
C MET A 556 -9.18 2.34 15.98
N SER A 557 -9.02 1.02 15.89
CA SER A 557 -8.77 0.27 14.66
C SER A 557 -9.37 -1.12 14.76
N LYS A 558 -9.82 -1.67 13.63
CA LYS A 558 -10.24 -3.07 13.54
C LYS A 558 -9.07 -4.02 13.81
N SER A 559 -7.89 -3.74 13.26
CA SER A 559 -6.70 -4.61 13.42
C SER A 559 -6.25 -4.70 14.87
N LEU A 560 -6.42 -3.62 15.63
CA LEU A 560 -6.09 -3.57 17.07
C LEU A 560 -7.19 -4.15 17.96
N GLY A 561 -8.34 -4.55 17.39
CA GLY A 561 -9.51 -4.97 18.16
C GLY A 561 -10.14 -3.86 19.02
N THR A 562 -9.79 -2.60 18.75
CA THR A 562 -10.24 -1.41 19.51
C THR A 562 -11.39 -0.66 18.82
N GLY A 563 -11.80 -1.10 17.63
CA GLY A 563 -12.89 -0.51 16.88
C GLY A 563 -14.25 -0.74 17.55
N LEU A 564 -14.99 0.34 17.78
CA LEU A 564 -16.38 0.29 18.25
C LEU A 564 -17.33 0.57 17.08
N ASN A 565 -18.35 -0.27 16.90
CA ASN A 565 -19.36 -0.09 15.87
C ASN A 565 -20.25 1.11 16.24
N PRO A 566 -20.38 2.12 15.37
CA PRO A 566 -21.17 3.30 15.70
C PRO A 566 -22.66 3.01 15.92
N LEU A 567 -23.18 1.92 15.33
CA LEU A 567 -24.57 1.53 15.51
C LEU A 567 -24.89 1.09 16.94
N ASP A 568 -23.91 0.63 17.71
CA ASP A 568 -24.11 0.30 19.13
C ASP A 568 -24.49 1.54 19.93
N LEU A 569 -23.91 2.70 19.59
CA LEU A 569 -24.26 3.98 20.19
C LEU A 569 -25.56 4.55 19.62
N VAL A 570 -25.82 4.38 18.32
CA VAL A 570 -27.10 4.77 17.71
C VAL A 570 -28.25 4.01 18.36
N ALA A 571 -28.12 2.69 18.55
CA ALA A 571 -29.15 1.88 19.18
C ALA A 571 -29.41 2.31 20.64
N ARG A 572 -28.38 2.78 21.34
CA ARG A 572 -28.47 3.17 22.75
C ARG A 572 -28.93 4.62 22.97
N TYR A 573 -28.54 5.53 22.10
CA TYR A 573 -28.68 6.98 22.32
C TYR A 573 -29.34 7.73 21.16
N GLY A 574 -29.51 7.11 20.00
CA GLY A 574 -29.93 7.75 18.75
C GLY A 574 -28.76 8.25 17.90
N ALA A 575 -29.00 8.37 16.61
CA ALA A 575 -28.07 8.93 15.63
C ALA A 575 -27.73 10.40 15.96
N ASP A 576 -28.72 11.19 16.33
CA ASP A 576 -28.53 12.61 16.65
C ASP A 576 -27.58 12.79 17.85
N ALA A 577 -27.82 12.06 18.95
CA ALA A 577 -26.97 12.15 20.14
C ALA A 577 -25.55 11.67 19.84
N THR A 578 -25.41 10.56 19.09
CA THR A 578 -24.10 10.01 18.70
C THR A 578 -23.30 11.03 17.89
N ARG A 579 -23.93 11.65 16.89
CA ARG A 579 -23.30 12.66 16.02
C ARG A 579 -22.97 13.94 16.78
N TYR A 580 -23.91 14.45 17.57
CA TYR A 580 -23.69 15.65 18.37
C TYR A 580 -22.49 15.49 19.30
N CYS A 581 -22.39 14.35 20.00
CA CYS A 581 -21.26 14.07 20.88
C CYS A 581 -19.93 14.02 20.14
N LEU A 582 -19.89 13.42 18.95
CA LEU A 582 -18.68 13.36 18.13
C LEU A 582 -18.25 14.74 17.64
N LEU A 583 -19.18 15.52 17.10
CA LEU A 583 -18.93 16.85 16.56
C LEU A 583 -18.50 17.84 17.67
N ALA A 584 -19.21 17.83 18.80
CA ALA A 584 -18.90 18.71 19.94
C ALA A 584 -17.50 18.44 20.51
N GLN A 585 -17.05 17.18 20.51
CA GLN A 585 -15.70 16.82 20.96
C GLN A 585 -14.62 17.11 19.90
N ALA A 586 -14.99 17.13 18.62
CA ALA A 586 -14.08 17.47 17.53
C ALA A 586 -13.77 18.99 17.45
N GLY A 587 -14.51 19.82 18.20
CA GLY A 587 -14.46 21.27 18.08
C GLY A 587 -15.09 21.79 16.79
N ALA A 588 -16.03 21.03 16.22
CA ALA A 588 -16.73 21.33 14.97
C ALA A 588 -17.95 22.26 15.15
#